data_AF-X1KII4-F1
#
_entry.id   AF-X1KII4-F1
#
_cell.length_a   1.000
_cell.length_b   1.000
_cell.length_c   1.000
_cell.angle_alpha   90.00
_cell.angle_beta   90.00
_cell.angle_gamma   90.00
#
_symmetry.space_group_name_H-M   'P 1'
#
loop_
_entity.id
_entity.type
_entity.pdbx_description
1 polymer ?
#
loop_
_entity_poly.entity_id
_entity_poly.type
_entity_poly.pdbx_seq_one_letter_code
_entity_poly.pdbx_strand_id
1 'polypeptide(L)'
;MTYFESRIPVNINDFTEIKKKIEICENLGIKNIILEPMNGIEIIRSGFRKRVQNESKVKIFFRINLRINKIEVFKAKIKKYSNFTDILSVESLNREVQLQSAKDSRVDIVSFSDPEII
;
A
#
# COMPACT_ATOMS: atom_id res chain seq x y z
N MET A 1 1.97 14.65 17.13
CA MET A 1 1.80 13.86 15.89
C MET A 1 2.22 12.43 16.19
N THR A 2 1.28 11.48 16.17
CA THR A 2 1.58 10.04 16.35
C THR A 2 2.07 9.49 15.01
N TYR A 3 3.39 9.58 14.78
CA TYR A 3 4.07 9.29 13.50
C TYR A 3 4.21 7.81 13.15
N PHE A 4 3.71 6.87 13.97
CA PHE A 4 3.84 5.45 13.66
C PHE A 4 2.63 4.96 12.86
N GLU A 5 2.75 5.03 11.54
CA GLU A 5 1.90 4.28 10.62
C GLU A 5 2.56 2.92 10.40
N SER A 6 1.92 1.85 10.86
CA SER A 6 2.41 0.50 10.55
C SER A 6 1.90 0.12 9.17
N ARG A 7 2.81 0.06 8.19
CA ARG A 7 2.53 -0.61 6.92
C ARG A 7 2.56 -2.11 7.15
N ILE A 8 1.43 -2.76 6.95
CA ILE A 8 1.28 -4.19 7.14
C ILE A 8 0.99 -4.86 5.80
N PRO A 9 1.94 -5.65 5.26
CA PRO A 9 1.66 -6.53 4.13
C PRO A 9 0.65 -7.59 4.53
N VAL A 10 -0.40 -7.78 3.72
CA VAL A 10 -1.48 -8.72 4.00
C VAL A 10 -1.93 -9.50 2.78
N ASN A 11 -2.40 -10.72 2.99
CA ASN A 11 -3.17 -11.43 1.98
C ASN A 11 -4.65 -11.05 2.15
N ILE A 12 -5.19 -10.22 1.26
CA ILE A 12 -6.58 -9.74 1.38
C ILE A 12 -7.65 -10.83 1.32
N ASN A 13 -7.29 -12.04 0.88
CA ASN A 13 -8.19 -13.18 0.87
C ASN A 13 -8.25 -13.89 2.23
N ASP A 14 -7.34 -13.59 3.16
CA ASP A 14 -7.30 -14.17 4.50
C ASP A 14 -7.67 -13.12 5.57
N PHE A 15 -8.97 -12.95 5.78
CA PHE A 15 -9.46 -11.98 6.76
C PHE A 15 -9.07 -12.32 8.21
N THR A 16 -8.89 -13.59 8.52
CA THR A 16 -8.52 -14.05 9.87
C THR A 16 -7.09 -13.61 10.20
N GLU A 17 -6.17 -13.75 9.25
CA GLU A 17 -4.80 -13.29 9.39
C GLU A 17 -4.72 -11.77 9.57
N ILE A 18 -5.51 -11.04 8.78
CA ILE A 18 -5.59 -9.57 8.85
C ILE A 18 -6.07 -9.12 10.23
N LYS A 19 -7.12 -9.74 10.76
CA LYS A 19 -7.62 -9.44 12.10
C LYS A 19 -6.54 -9.62 13.17
N LYS A 20 -5.81 -10.73 13.14
CA LYS A 20 -4.73 -10.99 14.10
C LYS A 20 -3.64 -9.92 14.04
N LYS A 21 -3.24 -9.51 12.83
CA LYS A 21 -2.24 -8.44 12.65
C LYS A 21 -2.73 -7.08 13.15
N ILE A 22 -4.00 -6.75 12.92
CA ILE A 22 -4.62 -5.53 13.43
C ILE A 22 -4.66 -5.56 14.96
N GLU A 23 -5.08 -6.67 15.57
CA GLU A 23 -5.14 -6.84 17.02
C GLU A 23 -3.76 -6.68 17.68
N ILE A 24 -2.70 -7.24 17.07
CA ILE A 24 -1.32 -7.03 17.53
C ILE A 24 -0.99 -5.54 17.52
N CYS A 25 -1.33 -4.82 16.46
CA CYS A 25 -1.05 -3.39 16.35
C CYS A 25 -1.87 -2.56 17.37
N GLU A 26 -3.12 -2.93 17.60
CA GLU A 26 -3.98 -2.35 18.64
C GLU A 26 -3.34 -2.51 20.03
N ASN A 27 -2.85 -3.72 20.35
CA ASN A 27 -2.19 -4.01 21.62
C ASN A 27 -0.86 -3.24 21.79
N LEU A 28 -0.19 -2.91 20.69
CA LEU A 28 1.01 -2.05 20.68
C LEU A 28 0.68 -0.55 20.74
N GLY A 29 -0.60 -0.17 20.79
CA GLY A 29 -1.04 1.22 20.84
C GLY A 29 -0.95 1.95 19.50
N ILE A 30 -0.79 1.24 18.39
CA ILE A 30 -0.78 1.82 17.04
C ILE A 30 -2.21 2.22 16.67
N LYS A 31 -2.41 3.50 16.33
CA LYS A 31 -3.75 4.06 16.05
C LYS A 31 -4.11 4.13 14.56
N ASN A 32 -3.10 4.11 13.69
CA ASN A 32 -3.25 4.23 12.25
C ASN A 32 -2.46 3.10 11.58
N ILE A 33 -3.13 2.34 10.72
CA ILE A 33 -2.55 1.19 10.01
C ILE A 33 -2.77 1.37 8.53
N ILE A 34 -1.73 1.09 7.73
CA ILE A 34 -1.83 0.97 6.28
C ILE A 34 -1.77 -0.50 5.93
N LEU A 35 -2.85 -1.04 5.36
CA LEU A 35 -2.85 -2.39 4.79
C LEU A 35 -2.38 -2.35 3.34
N GLU A 36 -1.33 -3.09 3.05
CA GLU A 36 -0.76 -3.25 1.71
C GLU A 36 -1.02 -4.68 1.23
N PRO A 37 -1.80 -4.89 0.15
CA PRO A 37 -2.07 -6.21 -0.35
C PRO A 37 -0.80 -6.80 -0.99
N MET A 38 -0.52 -8.05 -0.65
CA MET A 38 0.53 -8.83 -1.30
C MET A 38 0.07 -9.32 -2.69
N ASN A 39 1.02 -9.85 -3.48
CA ASN A 39 0.75 -10.57 -4.73
C ASN A 39 0.23 -9.72 -5.91
N GLY A 40 0.59 -8.44 -5.96
CA GLY A 40 0.35 -7.60 -7.15
C GLY A 40 -1.13 -7.24 -7.38
N ILE A 41 -1.92 -7.27 -6.32
CA ILE A 41 -3.32 -6.83 -6.37
C ILE A 41 -3.37 -5.33 -6.62
N GLU A 42 -4.08 -4.93 -7.68
CA GLU A 42 -4.16 -3.53 -8.13
C GLU A 42 -5.36 -2.79 -7.53
N ILE A 43 -6.38 -3.51 -7.03
CA ILE A 43 -7.64 -2.94 -6.54
C ILE A 43 -8.13 -3.73 -5.32
N ILE A 44 -8.49 -3.01 -4.26
CA ILE A 44 -9.12 -3.58 -3.06
C ILE A 44 -10.63 -3.30 -3.12
N ARG A 45 -11.44 -4.35 -3.15
CA ARG A 45 -12.90 -4.22 -3.27
C ARG A 45 -13.51 -3.44 -2.10
N SER A 46 -14.46 -2.55 -2.40
CA SER A 46 -15.11 -1.69 -1.41
C SER A 46 -15.76 -2.45 -0.25
N GLY A 47 -16.39 -3.60 -0.54
CA GLY A 47 -17.00 -4.45 0.50
C GLY A 47 -15.97 -4.97 1.51
N PHE A 48 -14.79 -5.37 1.05
CA PHE A 48 -13.70 -5.77 1.93
C PHE A 48 -13.20 -4.60 2.78
N ARG A 49 -13.01 -3.42 2.17
CA ARG A 49 -12.57 -2.22 2.90
C ARG A 49 -13.50 -1.89 4.06
N LYS A 50 -14.80 -1.82 3.78
CA LYS A 50 -15.84 -1.54 4.78
C LYS A 50 -15.82 -2.56 5.90
N ARG A 51 -15.69 -3.85 5.55
CA ARG A 51 -15.63 -4.93 6.55
C ARG A 51 -14.46 -4.75 7.51
N VAL A 52 -13.25 -4.56 6.99
CA VAL A 52 -12.05 -4.38 7.83
C VAL A 52 -12.15 -3.12 8.69
N GLN A 53 -12.61 -2.01 8.11
CA GLN A 53 -12.76 -0.74 8.82
C GLN A 53 -13.80 -0.78 9.94
N ASN A 54 -14.95 -1.45 9.72
CA ASN A 54 -16.01 -1.54 10.72
C ASN A 54 -15.67 -2.45 11.88
N GLU A 55 -14.82 -3.46 11.66
CA GLU A 55 -14.45 -4.45 12.67
C GLU A 55 -13.17 -4.09 13.45
N SER A 56 -12.53 -2.97 13.11
CA SER A 56 -11.28 -2.51 13.74
C SER A 56 -11.51 -1.29 14.64
N LYS A 57 -10.76 -1.18 15.74
CA LYS A 57 -10.78 -0.01 16.63
C LYS A 57 -9.78 1.06 16.22
N VAL A 58 -8.94 0.77 15.23
CA VAL A 58 -7.91 1.67 14.71
C VAL A 58 -8.26 2.15 13.32
N LYS A 59 -7.65 3.27 12.93
CA LYS A 59 -7.90 3.84 11.61
C LYS A 59 -7.16 3.03 10.55
N ILE A 60 -7.92 2.39 9.66
CA ILE A 60 -7.38 1.59 8.57
C ILE A 60 -7.36 2.39 7.27
N PHE A 61 -6.17 2.52 6.70
CA PHE A 61 -5.90 2.99 5.36
C PHE A 61 -5.46 1.83 4.48
N PHE A 62 -5.52 2.04 3.17
CA PHE A 62 -5.07 1.06 2.18
C PHE A 62 -3.99 1.67 1.32
N ARG A 63 -3.06 0.83 0.86
CA ARG A 63 -2.00 1.22 -0.07
C ARG A 63 -1.87 0.17 -1.16
N ILE A 64 -1.71 0.60 -2.41
CA ILE A 64 -1.29 -0.25 -3.52
C ILE A 64 0.16 0.07 -3.85
N ASN A 65 1.00 -0.96 -3.89
CA ASN A 65 2.41 -0.83 -4.23
C ASN A 65 2.69 -1.43 -5.61
N LEU A 66 3.12 -0.58 -6.53
CA LEU A 66 3.49 -0.94 -7.89
C LEU A 66 5.00 -1.17 -7.98
N ARG A 67 5.41 -2.44 -8.01
CA ARG A 67 6.81 -2.82 -8.29
C ARG A 67 7.09 -2.76 -9.78
N ILE A 68 7.77 -1.71 -10.24
CA ILE A 68 7.95 -1.44 -11.68
C ILE A 68 9.40 -1.02 -11.94
N ASN A 69 10.11 -1.73 -12.82
CA ASN A 69 11.49 -1.38 -13.22
C ASN A 69 11.61 -0.95 -14.70
N LYS A 70 10.49 -0.87 -15.44
CA LYS A 70 10.45 -0.45 -16.84
C LYS A 70 9.54 0.77 -17.00
N ILE A 71 10.02 1.80 -17.69
CA ILE A 71 9.30 3.08 -17.81
C ILE A 71 8.02 2.96 -18.63
N GLU A 72 8.01 2.09 -19.64
CA GLU A 72 6.83 1.83 -20.48
C GLU A 72 5.70 1.21 -19.64
N VAL A 73 6.06 0.31 -18.72
CA VAL A 73 5.11 -0.33 -17.80
C VAL A 73 4.55 0.69 -16.82
N PHE A 74 5.38 1.61 -16.30
CA PHE A 74 4.91 2.71 -15.45
C PHE A 74 3.87 3.57 -16.18
N LYS A 75 4.23 4.07 -17.37
CA LYS A 75 3.35 4.90 -18.20
C LYS A 75 2.03 4.22 -18.55
N ALA A 76 2.04 2.89 -18.74
CA ALA A 76 0.82 2.13 -19.00
C ALA A 76 -0.04 1.95 -17.73
N LYS A 77 0.57 1.58 -16.60
CA LYS A 77 -0.17 1.29 -15.37
C LYS A 77 -0.73 2.53 -14.70
N ILE A 78 0.02 3.64 -14.67
CA ILE A 78 -0.38 4.85 -13.92
C ILE A 78 -1.70 5.45 -14.41
N LYS A 79 -2.03 5.25 -15.69
CA LYS A 79 -3.29 5.70 -16.29
C LYS A 79 -4.54 5.11 -15.62
N LYS A 80 -4.43 3.94 -14.99
CA LYS A 80 -5.54 3.29 -14.28
C LYS A 80 -5.90 3.97 -12.95
N TYR A 81 -5.02 4.84 -12.44
CA TYR A 81 -5.10 5.39 -11.08
C TYR A 81 -5.54 6.85 -11.02
N SER A 82 -6.13 7.40 -12.11
CA SER A 82 -6.53 8.81 -12.16
C SER A 82 -7.63 9.20 -11.17
N ASN A 83 -8.46 8.26 -10.73
CA ASN A 83 -9.52 8.45 -9.72
C ASN A 83 -9.32 7.51 -8.53
N PHE A 84 -8.06 7.26 -8.16
CA PHE A 84 -7.71 6.33 -7.11
C PHE A 84 -7.81 6.99 -5.73
N THR A 85 -8.40 6.30 -4.77
CA THR A 85 -8.71 6.84 -3.44
C THR A 85 -7.83 6.30 -2.32
N ASP A 86 -6.99 5.30 -2.63
CA ASP A 86 -6.02 4.78 -1.68
C ASP A 86 -4.64 5.37 -1.97
N ILE A 87 -3.70 5.11 -1.07
CA ILE A 87 -2.30 5.49 -1.24
C ILE A 87 -1.72 4.69 -2.41
N LEU A 88 -1.22 5.36 -3.43
CA LEU A 88 -0.47 4.74 -4.51
C LEU A 88 1.02 4.90 -4.26
N SER A 89 1.73 3.77 -4.21
CA SER A 89 3.17 3.75 -4.12
C SER A 89 3.80 3.09 -5.34
N VAL A 90 4.95 3.60 -5.76
CA VAL A 90 5.79 2.98 -6.78
C VAL A 90 7.12 2.56 -6.15
N GLU A 91 7.46 1.29 -6.31
CA GLU A 91 8.72 0.71 -5.88
C GLU A 91 9.57 0.34 -7.10
N SER A 92 10.78 0.89 -7.19
CA SER A 92 11.65 0.69 -8.35
C SER A 92 13.13 0.82 -8.00
N LEU A 93 13.96 0.01 -8.64
CA LEU A 93 15.42 0.20 -8.70
C LEU A 93 15.85 1.03 -9.92
N ASN A 94 14.94 1.26 -10.87
CA ASN A 94 15.24 2.04 -12.06
C ASN A 94 15.07 3.54 -11.76
N ARG A 95 16.19 4.28 -11.81
CA ARG A 95 16.22 5.73 -11.56
C ARG A 95 15.25 6.52 -12.46
N GLU A 96 15.08 6.13 -13.72
CA GLU A 96 14.13 6.81 -14.62
C GLU A 96 12.70 6.65 -14.12
N VAL A 97 12.31 5.44 -13.70
CA VAL A 97 10.98 5.18 -13.13
C VAL A 97 10.79 5.97 -11.85
N GLN A 98 11.78 6.02 -10.96
CA GLN A 98 11.72 6.80 -9.72
C GLN A 98 11.48 8.29 -10.00
N LEU A 99 12.26 8.88 -10.92
CA LEU A 99 12.14 10.30 -11.29
C LEU A 99 10.80 10.64 -11.94
N GLN A 100 10.29 9.76 -12.79
CA GLN A 100 8.98 9.96 -13.43
C GLN A 100 7.85 9.78 -12.42
N SER A 101 7.95 8.81 -11.52
CA SER A 101 6.98 8.61 -10.44
C SER A 101 6.92 9.81 -9.50
N ALA A 102 8.07 10.38 -9.13
CA ALA A 102 8.15 11.53 -8.25
C ALA A 102 7.56 12.82 -8.85
N LYS A 103 7.45 12.90 -10.19
CA LYS A 103 6.84 14.03 -10.91
C LYS A 103 5.34 13.83 -11.16
N ASP A 104 4.83 12.62 -10.98
CA ASP A 104 3.45 12.28 -11.29
C ASP A 104 2.56 12.47 -10.06
N SER A 105 1.61 13.40 -10.14
CA SER A 105 0.76 13.78 -8.99
C SER A 105 -0.18 12.68 -8.51
N ARG A 106 -0.27 11.55 -9.23
CA ARG A 106 -1.07 10.38 -8.81
C ARG A 106 -0.30 9.43 -7.90
N VAL A 107 1.02 9.59 -7.78
CA VAL A 107 1.87 8.76 -6.92
C VAL A 107 2.10 9.49 -5.61
N ASP A 108 1.71 8.86 -4.50
CA ASP A 108 1.89 9.42 -3.16
C ASP A 108 3.28 9.11 -2.59
N ILE A 109 3.82 7.92 -2.91
CA ILE A 109 5.07 7.43 -2.32
C ILE A 109 5.96 6.79 -3.38
N VAL A 110 7.19 7.27 -3.50
CA VAL A 110 8.25 6.59 -4.25
C VAL A 110 9.18 5.89 -3.26
N SER A 111 9.38 4.59 -3.45
CA SER A 111 10.28 3.79 -2.63
C SER A 111 11.24 2.98 -3.50
N PHE A 112 12.33 2.54 -2.89
CA PHE A 112 13.26 1.58 -3.46
C PHE A 112 13.65 0.63 -2.33
N SER A 113 13.81 -0.64 -2.65
CA SER A 113 14.29 -1.66 -1.73
C SER A 113 15.57 -2.19 -2.32
N ASP A 114 16.66 -2.12 -1.58
CA ASP A 114 17.88 -2.83 -1.96
C ASP A 114 17.63 -4.34 -1.72
N PRO A 115 17.59 -5.19 -2.75
CA PRO A 115 17.34 -6.62 -2.57
C PRO A 115 18.46 -7.33 -1.79
N GLU A 116 19.63 -6.70 -1.61
CA GLU A 116 20.79 -7.30 -0.92
C GLU A 116 20.84 -7.03 0.59
N ILE A 117 19.91 -6.22 1.14
CA ILE A 117 19.84 -5.93 2.58
C ILE A 117 18.59 -6.61 3.16
N ILE A 118 18.68 -7.91 3.45
CA ILE A 118 17.71 -8.67 4.26
C ILE A 118 18.47 -9.43 5.35
#